data_AF-A0A356PXY2-F1
#
_entry.id   AF-A0A356PXY2-F1
#
_cell.length_a   1.000
_cell.length_b   1.000
_cell.length_c   1.000
_cell.angle_alpha   90.00
_cell.angle_beta   90.00
_cell.angle_gamma   90.00
#
_symmetry.space_group_name_H-M   'P 1'
#
loop_
_entity.id
_entity.type
_entity.pdbx_description
1 polymer ?
#
loop_
_entity_poly.entity_id
_entity_poly.type
_entity_poly.pdbx_seq_one_letter_code
_entity_poly.pdbx_strand_id
1 'polypeptide(L)' 'RQAQAPVGAVSFRAKTFDAFNEVKYNAIDPYARTRSFYYQTRLGLLEDRVTGASTTSEDAFEFLFDE' A
#
# COMPACT_ATOMS: atom_id res chain seq x y z
N ARG A 1 -0.10 -21.87 -8.79
CA ARG A 1 0.35 -20.92 -7.74
C ARG A 1 -0.86 -20.08 -7.32
N GLN A 2 -1.68 -20.54 -6.36
CA GLN A 2 -2.88 -19.80 -5.91
C GLN A 2 -2.89 -19.59 -4.38
N ALA A 3 -2.17 -20.40 -3.61
CA ALA A 3 -2.05 -20.25 -2.16
C ALA A 3 -1.15 -19.09 -1.70
N GLN A 4 -0.44 -18.41 -2.62
CA GLN A 4 0.53 -17.37 -2.26
C GLN A 4 -0.16 -16.07 -1.80
N ALA A 5 -1.28 -15.71 -2.43
CA ALA A 5 -2.08 -14.55 -2.06
C ALA A 5 -2.68 -14.65 -0.64
N PRO A 6 -3.37 -15.74 -0.24
CA PRO A 6 -3.92 -15.84 1.12
C PRO A 6 -2.81 -15.91 2.19
N VAL A 7 -1.68 -16.57 1.92
CA VAL A 7 -0.55 -16.60 2.86
C VAL A 7 0.05 -15.20 3.04
N GLY A 8 0.20 -14.43 1.96
CA GLY A 8 0.66 -13.05 2.01
C GLY A 8 -0.27 -12.15 2.82
N ALA A 9 -1.59 -12.24 2.60
CA ALA A 9 -2.58 -11.46 3.33
C ALA A 9 -2.60 -11.78 4.83
N VAL A 10 -2.57 -13.06 5.19
CA VAL A 10 -2.52 -13.51 6.59
C VAL A 10 -1.21 -13.06 7.24
N SER A 11 -0.07 -13.19 6.54
CA SER A 11 1.23 -12.76 7.04
C SER A 11 1.29 -11.25 7.26
N PHE A 12 0.74 -10.47 6.31
CA PHE A 12 0.63 -9.02 6.44
C PHE A 12 -0.23 -8.65 7.66
N ARG A 13 -1.40 -9.28 7.81
CA ARG A 13 -2.30 -9.05 8.96
C ARG A 13 -1.64 -9.42 10.29
N ALA A 14 -0.86 -10.50 10.34
CA ALA A 14 -0.14 -10.91 11.53
C ALA A 14 0.95 -9.89 11.93
N LYS A 15 1.74 -9.43 10.95
CA LYS A 15 2.80 -8.43 11.18
C LYS A 15 2.28 -7.05 11.62
N THR A 16 1.05 -6.72 11.25
CA THR A 16 0.41 -5.42 11.52
C THR A 16 -0.70 -5.52 12.57
N PHE A 17 -0.73 -6.60 13.35
CA PHE A 17 -1.82 -6.93 14.26
C PHE A 17 -2.17 -5.78 15.22
N ASP A 18 -1.17 -5.22 15.89
CA ASP A 18 -1.36 -4.14 16.87
C ASP A 18 -1.89 -2.86 16.23
N ALA A 19 -1.28 -2.43 15.12
CA ALA A 19 -1.69 -1.21 14.40
C ALA A 19 -3.13 -1.31 13.89
N PHE A 20 -3.52 -2.46 13.34
CA PHE A 20 -4.90 -2.67 12.93
C PHE A 20 -5.88 -2.66 14.10
N ASN A 21 -5.50 -3.23 15.25
CA ASN A 21 -6.34 -3.23 16.44
C ASN A 21 -6.43 -1.83 17.06
N GLU A 22 -5.37 -1.05 17.01
CA GLU A 22 -5.38 0.36 17.42
C GLU A 22 -6.38 1.17 16.58
N VAL A 23 -6.35 1.02 15.25
CA VAL A 23 -7.34 1.67 14.38
C VAL A 23 -8.75 1.15 14.65
N LYS A 24 -8.92 -0.16 14.85
CA LYS A 24 -10.23 -0.78 15.07
C LYS A 24 -10.89 -0.37 16.39
N TYR A 25 -10.11 -0.28 17.46
CA TYR A 25 -10.65 -0.09 18.82
C TYR A 25 -10.46 1.34 19.35
N ASN A 26 -9.52 2.12 18.82
CA ASN A 26 -9.16 3.43 19.36
C ASN A 26 -9.30 4.60 18.35
N ALA A 27 -9.83 4.37 17.14
CA ALA A 27 -10.14 5.45 16.21
C ALA A 27 -11.61 5.87 16.29
N ILE A 28 -11.85 7.19 16.25
CA ILE A 28 -13.21 7.76 16.13
C ILE A 28 -13.85 7.37 14.78
N ASP A 29 -13.05 7.36 13.71
CA ASP A 29 -13.44 6.87 12.38
C ASP A 29 -12.36 5.91 11.81
N PRO A 30 -12.54 4.60 12.01
CA PRO A 30 -11.60 3.59 11.51
C PRO A 30 -11.50 3.54 9.98
N TYR A 31 -12.59 3.82 9.27
CA TYR A 31 -12.62 3.75 7.80
C TYR A 31 -11.82 4.89 7.19
N ALA A 32 -12.08 6.14 7.62
CA ALA A 32 -11.35 7.29 7.13
C ALA A 32 -9.84 7.17 7.42
N ARG A 33 -9.46 6.74 8.64
CA ARG A 33 -8.05 6.56 9.03
C ARG A 33 -7.35 5.53 8.15
N THR A 34 -7.97 4.37 7.92
CA THR A 34 -7.40 3.32 7.06
C THR A 34 -7.28 3.79 5.61
N ARG A 35 -8.31 4.48 5.10
CA ARG A 35 -8.34 5.01 3.74
C ARG A 35 -7.27 6.08 3.51
N SER A 36 -7.08 7.00 4.44
CA SER A 36 -6.02 8.01 4.37
C SER A 36 -4.63 7.36 4.36
N PHE A 37 -4.39 6.36 5.21
CA PHE A 37 -3.14 5.62 5.23
C PHE A 37 -2.85 4.90 3.91
N TYR A 38 -3.87 4.27 3.30
CA TYR A 38 -3.73 3.63 1.99
C TYR A 38 -3.26 4.63 0.92
N TYR A 39 -3.89 5.81 0.83
CA TYR A 39 -3.49 6.80 -0.16
C TYR A 39 -2.12 7.40 0.14
N GLN A 40 -1.76 7.64 1.40
CA GLN A 40 -0.43 8.11 1.77
C GLN A 40 0.66 7.10 1.38
N THR A 41 0.45 5.82 1.68
CA THR A 41 1.37 4.74 1.32
C THR A 41 1.50 4.62 -0.19
N ARG A 42 0.37 4.68 -0.91
CA ARG A 42 0.36 4.63 -2.37
C ARG A 42 1.09 5.83 -2.97
N LEU A 43 0.87 7.04 -2.46
CA LEU A 43 1.57 8.24 -2.93
C LEU A 43 3.08 8.11 -2.76
N GLY A 44 3.56 7.66 -1.60
CA GLY A 44 5.00 7.44 -1.38
C GLY A 44 5.60 6.40 -2.34
N LEU A 45 4.87 5.32 -2.65
CA LEU A 45 5.30 4.31 -3.64
C LEU A 45 5.33 4.88 -5.07
N LEU A 46 4.39 5.77 -5.40
CA LEU A 46 4.38 6.45 -6.70
C LEU A 46 5.54 7.43 -6.81
N GLU A 47 5.78 8.23 -5.77
CA GLU A 47 6.90 9.17 -5.73
C GLU A 47 8.24 8.44 -5.84
N ASP A 48 8.45 7.34 -5.09
CA ASP A 48 9.67 6.53 -5.15
C ASP A 48 9.92 5.97 -6.57
N ARG A 49 8.88 5.43 -7.20
CA ARG A 49 8.94 4.94 -8.59
C ARG A 49 9.23 6.06 -9.60
N VAL A 50 8.61 7.23 -9.42
CA VAL A 50 8.82 8.41 -10.29
C VAL A 50 10.20 9.01 -10.10
N THR A 51 10.75 9.01 -8.88
CA THR A 51 12.14 9.47 -8.65
C THR A 51 13.19 8.46 -9.14
N GLY A 52 12.83 7.17 -9.21
CA GLY A 52 13.66 6.13 -9.82
C GLY A 52 13.62 6.09 -11.35
N ALA A 53 12.55 6.60 -11.96
CA ALA A 53 12.39 6.72 -13.40
C ALA A 53 12.81 8.13 -13.88
N SER A 54 13.85 8.20 -14.71
CA SER A 54 14.32 9.46 -15.31
C SER A 54 13.14 10.31 -15.82
N THR A 55 13.10 11.59 -15.41
CA THR A 55 11.97 12.54 -15.61
C THR A 55 11.69 12.94 -17.08
N THR A 56 12.14 12.16 -18.05
CA THR A 56 12.09 12.48 -19.49
C THR A 56 11.65 11.33 -20.39
N SER A 57 11.27 10.15 -19.88
CA SER A 57 10.79 9.05 -20.72
C SER A 57 9.27 8.92 -20.64
N GLU A 58 8.59 9.10 -21.78
CA GLU A 58 7.14 8.88 -21.95
C GLU A 58 6.70 7.44 -21.57
N ASP A 59 7.66 6.51 -21.51
CA ASP A 59 7.46 5.11 -21.10
C ASP A 59 7.29 4.91 -19.58
N ALA A 60 7.55 5.93 -18.75
CA ALA A 60 7.45 5.82 -17.30
C ALA A 60 6.00 5.60 -16.80
N PHE A 61 5.01 5.99 -17.60
CA PHE A 61 3.59 5.76 -17.29
C PHE A 61 3.19 4.29 -17.50
N GLU A 62 3.78 3.58 -18.44
CA GLU A 62 3.48 2.15 -18.69
C GLU A 62 4.04 1.26 -17.58
N PHE A 63 5.23 1.58 -17.06
CA PHE A 63 5.82 0.91 -15.88
C PHE A 63 4.98 1.03 -14.60
N LEU A 64 4.00 1.93 -14.56
CA LEU A 64 3.08 2.05 -13.43
C LEU A 64 2.10 0.88 -13.35
N PHE A 65 1.76 0.27 -14.50
CA PHE A 65 0.70 -0.73 -14.63
C PHE A 65 1.21 -2.15 -14.89
N ASP A 66 2.50 -2.32 -15.21
CA ASP A 66 3.09 -3.64 -15.35
C ASP A 66 3.34 -4.29 -13.97
N GLU A 67 2.68 -5.43 -13.73
CA GLU A 67 2.73 -6.27 -12.52
C GLU A 67 3.43 -7.61 -12.80
#